data_AF-A0A1Q6Y8S2-F1
#
_entry.id   AF-A0A1Q6Y8S2-F1
#
_cell.length_a   1.000
_cell.length_b   1.000
_cell.length_c   1.000
_cell.angle_alpha   90.00
_cell.angle_beta   90.00
_cell.angle_gamma   90.00
#
_symmetry.space_group_name_H-M   'P 1'
#
loop_
_entity.id
_entity.type
_entity.pdbx_description
1 polymer ?
#
loop_
_entity_poly.entity_id
_entity_poly.type
_entity_poly.pdbx_seq_one_letter_code
_entity_poly.pdbx_strand_id
1 'polypeptide(L)'
;MSQHIYLRAYMAGIVVPTVFLLVVAAVFTIARYVYNIPVPVERVIVFPMAVVPNAWGLWNVLFVALRSRLQLSIGLHGALLPILLAPFGIVVASLLNLPVPNFVTHAFPIAAPVGLLVYYFAWKYLVSFLNRVQEIA
;
A
#
# COMPACT_ATOMS: atom_id res chain seq x y z
N MET A 1 17.77 13.37 -18.76
CA MET A 1 18.22 12.42 -17.72
C MET A 1 17.36 11.16 -17.75
N SER A 2 17.69 10.18 -18.61
CA SER A 2 16.88 8.96 -18.84
C SER A 2 17.37 7.73 -18.08
N GLN A 3 18.46 7.83 -17.31
CA GLN A 3 19.01 6.66 -16.63
C GLN A 3 18.13 6.24 -15.45
N HIS A 4 17.79 4.95 -15.43
CA HIS A 4 17.07 4.26 -14.35
C HIS A 4 15.66 4.79 -14.04
N ILE A 5 14.86 5.11 -15.05
CA ILE A 5 13.47 5.57 -14.88
C ILE A 5 12.63 4.63 -13.99
N TYR A 6 12.82 3.31 -14.10
CA TYR A 6 12.12 2.32 -13.28
C TYR A 6 12.60 2.31 -11.83
N LEU A 7 13.89 2.52 -11.56
CA LEU A 7 14.39 2.61 -10.18
C LEU A 7 13.82 3.86 -9.50
N ARG A 8 13.79 4.99 -10.21
CA ARG A 8 13.21 6.24 -9.70
C ARG A 8 11.72 6.09 -9.41
N ALA A 9 10.98 5.39 -10.28
CA ALA A 9 9.58 5.07 -10.07
C ALA A 9 9.39 4.18 -8.84
N TYR A 10 10.21 3.14 -8.68
CA TYR A 10 10.17 2.29 -7.49
C TYR A 10 10.41 3.11 -6.22
N MET A 11 11.46 3.95 -6.21
CA MET A 11 11.79 4.82 -5.06
C MET A 11 10.65 5.80 -4.73
N ALA A 12 10.02 6.41 -5.74
CA ALA A 12 8.86 7.28 -5.52
C ALA A 12 7.66 6.52 -4.94
N GLY A 13 7.44 5.27 -5.37
CA GLY A 13 6.34 4.44 -4.90
C GLY A 13 6.49 3.98 -3.44
N ILE A 14 7.70 3.65 -2.99
CA ILE A 14 7.92 3.12 -1.63
C ILE A 14 7.85 4.18 -0.53
N VAL A 15 8.03 5.47 -0.84
CA VAL A 15 8.15 6.52 0.19
C VAL A 15 6.87 6.66 1.02
N VAL A 16 5.72 6.78 0.37
CA VAL A 16 4.42 6.97 1.03
C VAL A 16 4.11 5.84 2.03
N PRO A 17 4.10 4.56 1.63
CA PRO A 17 3.83 3.47 2.56
C PRO A 17 4.91 3.35 3.64
N THR A 18 6.18 3.61 3.34
CA THR A 18 7.25 3.56 4.36
C THR A 18 7.03 4.59 5.46
N VAL A 19 6.76 5.85 5.11
CA VAL A 19 6.47 6.92 6.09
C VAL A 19 5.21 6.60 6.89
N PHE A 20 4.15 6.13 6.22
CA PHE A 20 2.91 5.74 6.89
C PHE A 20 3.14 4.60 7.90
N LEU A 21 3.87 3.56 7.51
CA LEU A 21 4.16 2.41 8.37
C LEU A 21 5.04 2.80 9.56
N LEU A 22 5.96 3.76 9.41
CA LEU A 22 6.71 4.32 10.54
C LEU A 22 5.79 4.98 11.58
N VAL A 23 4.79 5.74 11.13
CA VAL A 23 3.78 6.33 12.03
C VAL A 23 2.96 5.24 12.73
N VAL A 24 2.52 4.22 11.98
CA VAL A 24 1.78 3.08 12.54
C VAL A 24 2.63 2.35 13.58
N ALA A 25 3.91 2.09 13.29
CA ALA A 25 4.82 1.47 14.24
C ALA A 25 5.00 2.33 15.50
N ALA A 26 5.13 3.65 15.37
CA ALA A 26 5.24 4.55 16.51
C ALA A 26 3.98 4.51 17.41
N VAL A 27 2.78 4.68 16.81
CA VAL A 27 1.50 4.58 17.55
C VAL A 27 1.38 3.24 18.26
N PHE A 28 1.78 2.16 17.58
CA PHE A 28 1.75 0.83 18.16
C PHE A 28 2.73 0.68 19.34
N THR A 29 3.96 1.18 19.23
CA THR A 29 4.92 1.14 20.34
C THR A 29 4.40 1.88 21.56
N ILE A 30 3.73 3.02 21.38
CA ILE A 30 3.05 3.75 22.46
C ILE A 30 1.94 2.88 23.06
N ALA A 31 1.04 2.33 22.25
CA ALA A 31 -0.03 1.46 22.71
C ALA A 31 0.48 0.25 23.52
N ARG A 32 1.59 -0.35 23.09
CA ARG A 32 2.19 -1.52 23.73
C ARG A 32 2.91 -1.17 25.02
N TYR A 33 3.81 -0.19 24.99
CA TYR A 33 4.74 0.08 26.10
C TYR A 33 4.19 1.11 27.10
N VAL A 34 3.35 2.05 26.66
CA VAL A 34 2.75 3.07 27.54
C VAL A 34 1.41 2.58 28.09
N TYR A 35 0.57 2.00 27.23
CA TYR A 35 -0.79 1.57 27.59
C TYR A 35 -0.94 0.07 27.86
N ASN A 36 0.14 -0.72 27.77
CA ASN A 36 0.17 -2.16 28.08
C ASN A 36 -0.83 -3.03 27.30
N ILE A 37 -1.24 -2.62 26.09
CA ILE A 37 -2.18 -3.40 25.28
C ILE A 37 -1.47 -4.66 24.75
N PRO A 38 -2.01 -5.88 24.95
CA PRO A 38 -1.39 -7.13 24.52
C PRO A 38 -1.70 -7.44 23.05
N VAL A 39 -1.07 -6.71 22.13
CA VAL A 39 -1.18 -6.97 20.69
C VAL A 39 0.10 -7.69 20.18
N PRO A 40 -0.02 -8.83 19.47
CA PRO A 40 1.13 -9.58 18.96
C PRO A 40 1.81 -8.83 17.79
N VAL A 41 3.01 -8.31 18.04
CA VAL A 41 3.75 -7.42 17.13
C VAL A 41 4.16 -8.14 15.83
N GLU A 42 4.69 -9.36 15.94
CA GLU A 42 5.25 -10.07 14.78
C GLU A 42 4.19 -10.40 13.74
N ARG A 43 2.95 -10.64 14.18
CA ARG A 43 1.86 -11.08 13.30
C ARG A 43 1.15 -9.93 12.60
N VAL A 44 1.15 -8.73 13.20
CA VAL A 44 0.35 -7.60 12.70
C VAL A 44 1.18 -6.62 11.87
N ILE A 45 2.46 -6.42 12.19
CA ILE A 45 3.23 -5.30 11.63
C ILE A 45 4.31 -5.76 10.64
N VAL A 46 5.00 -6.88 10.93
CA VAL A 46 6.14 -7.33 10.13
C VAL A 46 5.73 -7.63 8.69
N PHE A 47 4.59 -8.30 8.49
CA PHE A 47 4.11 -8.66 7.16
C PHE A 47 3.71 -7.42 6.34
N PRO A 48 2.86 -6.49 6.82
CA PRO A 48 2.59 -5.25 6.08
C PRO A 48 3.83 -4.43 5.79
N MET A 49 4.80 -4.36 6.73
CA MET A 49 6.03 -3.60 6.52
C MET A 49 6.90 -4.16 5.40
N ALA A 50 6.94 -5.49 5.23
CA ALA A 50 7.68 -6.10 4.15
C ALA A 50 6.94 -6.02 2.82
N VAL A 51 5.63 -6.25 2.80
CA VAL A 51 4.86 -6.45 1.56
C VAL A 51 4.36 -5.13 0.97
N VAL A 52 3.82 -4.23 1.80
CA VAL A 52 3.10 -3.04 1.32
C VAL A 52 4.03 -2.07 0.58
N PRO A 53 5.21 -1.68 1.10
CA PRO A 53 6.12 -0.79 0.37
C PRO A 53 6.55 -1.38 -0.97
N ASN A 54 6.93 -2.66 -0.98
CA ASN A 54 7.37 -3.35 -2.19
C ASN A 54 6.27 -3.42 -3.25
N ALA A 55 5.03 -3.74 -2.84
CA ALA A 55 3.88 -3.75 -3.74
C ALA A 55 3.63 -2.37 -4.36
N TRP A 56 3.68 -1.29 -3.56
CA TRP A 56 3.54 0.08 -4.06
C TRP A 56 4.67 0.47 -5.03
N GLY A 57 5.92 0.18 -4.67
CA GLY A 57 7.08 0.45 -5.51
C GLY A 57 6.96 -0.23 -6.87
N LEU A 58 6.68 -1.54 -6.87
CA LEU A 58 6.52 -2.32 -8.10
C LEU A 58 5.31 -1.87 -8.92
N TRP A 59 4.21 -1.51 -8.27
CA TRP A 59 3.02 -1.02 -8.95
C TRP A 59 3.22 0.34 -9.63
N ASN A 60 4.04 1.21 -9.03
CA ASN A 60 4.44 2.47 -9.66
C ASN A 60 5.41 2.25 -10.84
N VAL A 61 6.28 1.24 -10.77
CA VAL A 61 7.09 0.81 -11.93
C VAL A 61 6.20 0.33 -13.08
N LEU A 62 5.22 -0.51 -12.77
CA LEU A 62 4.22 -0.97 -13.76
C LEU A 62 3.45 0.20 -14.35
N PHE A 63 3.02 1.17 -13.53
CA PHE A 63 2.36 2.38 -14.03
C PHE A 63 3.21 3.08 -15.09
N VAL A 64 4.48 3.31 -14.80
CA VAL A 64 5.40 4.01 -15.72
C VAL A 64 5.63 3.21 -17.00
N ALA A 65 5.77 1.89 -16.90
CA ALA A 65 5.92 1.02 -18.07
C ALA A 65 4.65 1.04 -18.96
N LEU A 66 3.47 0.96 -18.34
CA LEU A 66 2.19 0.92 -19.05
C LEU A 66 1.72 2.30 -19.53
N ARG A 67 2.19 3.40 -18.94
CA ARG A 67 1.81 4.77 -19.31
C ARG A 67 2.07 5.10 -20.78
N SER A 68 3.12 4.51 -21.35
CA SER A 68 3.45 4.66 -22.79
C SER A 68 2.35 4.11 -23.71
N ARG A 69 1.55 3.16 -23.23
CA ARG A 69 0.49 2.47 -23.99
C ARG A 69 -0.92 2.82 -23.52
N LEU A 70 -1.08 3.12 -22.24
CA LEU A 70 -2.36 3.40 -21.59
C LEU A 70 -2.25 4.73 -20.86
N GLN A 71 -2.92 5.78 -21.35
CA GLN A 71 -2.96 7.11 -20.72
C GLN A 71 -3.86 7.12 -19.46
N LEU A 72 -3.66 6.17 -18.56
CA LEU A 72 -4.42 6.04 -17.32
C LEU A 72 -3.96 7.07 -16.29
N SER A 73 -4.91 7.60 -15.51
CA SER A 73 -4.55 8.45 -14.37
C SER A 73 -3.92 7.60 -13.26
N ILE A 74 -2.84 8.12 -12.65
CA ILE A 74 -2.13 7.42 -11.58
C ILE A 74 -3.02 7.08 -10.38
N GLY A 75 -4.01 7.92 -10.09
CA GLY A 75 -4.98 7.67 -9.02
C GLY A 75 -5.85 6.44 -9.30
N LEU A 76 -6.34 6.29 -10.54
CA LEU A 76 -7.12 5.10 -10.94
C LEU A 76 -6.26 3.85 -10.95
N HIS A 77 -5.06 3.93 -11.50
CA HIS A 77 -4.10 2.81 -11.48
C HIS A 77 -3.79 2.40 -10.05
N GLY A 78 -3.49 3.35 -9.17
CA GLY A 78 -3.30 3.12 -7.74
C GLY A 78 -4.49 2.39 -7.10
N ALA A 79 -5.70 2.91 -7.30
CA ALA A 79 -6.92 2.33 -6.72
C ALA A 79 -7.21 0.88 -7.15
N LEU A 80 -6.62 0.39 -8.25
CA LEU A 80 -6.70 -1.02 -8.64
C LEU A 80 -5.87 -1.93 -7.74
N LEU A 81 -4.80 -1.44 -7.10
CA LEU A 81 -3.93 -2.29 -6.29
C LEU A 81 -4.67 -2.94 -5.11
N PRO A 82 -5.46 -2.24 -4.27
CA PRO A 82 -6.26 -2.87 -3.22
C PRO A 82 -7.33 -3.82 -3.77
N ILE A 83 -7.92 -3.48 -4.92
CA ILE A 83 -8.94 -4.31 -5.58
C ILE A 83 -8.34 -5.64 -6.05
N LEU A 84 -7.06 -5.67 -6.42
CA LEU A 84 -6.34 -6.88 -6.77
C LEU A 84 -5.77 -7.62 -5.54
N LEU A 85 -5.19 -6.89 -4.59
CA LEU A 85 -4.56 -7.47 -3.41
C LEU A 85 -5.57 -8.07 -2.42
N ALA A 86 -6.74 -7.48 -2.25
CA ALA A 86 -7.76 -8.00 -1.33
C ALA A 86 -8.24 -9.42 -1.71
N PRO A 87 -8.74 -9.69 -2.94
CA PRO A 87 -9.12 -11.04 -3.34
C PRO A 87 -7.92 -11.97 -3.40
N PHE A 88 -6.74 -11.49 -3.84
CA PHE A 88 -5.53 -12.29 -3.84
C PHE A 88 -5.14 -12.75 -2.42
N GLY A 89 -5.23 -11.85 -1.43
CA GLY A 89 -4.99 -12.16 -0.02
C GLY A 89 -5.97 -13.20 0.53
N ILE A 90 -7.26 -13.11 0.15
CA ILE A 90 -8.27 -14.10 0.52
C ILE A 90 -7.93 -15.47 -0.07
N VAL A 91 -7.61 -15.53 -1.37
CA VAL A 91 -7.26 -16.79 -2.05
C VAL A 91 -6.03 -17.43 -1.41
N VAL A 92 -4.96 -16.65 -1.17
CA VAL A 92 -3.74 -17.16 -0.51
C VAL A 92 -4.04 -17.64 0.90
N ALA A 93 -4.83 -16.88 1.68
CA ALA A 93 -5.23 -17.30 3.02
C ALA A 93 -6.04 -18.60 3.00
N SER A 94 -6.97 -18.76 2.04
CA SER A 94 -7.74 -19.99 1.85
C SER A 94 -6.86 -21.18 1.47
N LEU A 95 -5.92 -21.00 0.55
CA LEU A 95 -4.98 -22.06 0.14
C LEU A 95 -4.06 -22.50 1.29
N LEU A 96 -3.70 -21.56 2.18
CA LEU A 96 -2.86 -21.83 3.35
C LEU A 96 -3.65 -22.22 4.60
N ASN A 97 -4.98 -22.39 4.50
CA ASN A 97 -5.89 -22.68 5.62
C ASN A 97 -5.76 -21.69 6.80
N LEU A 98 -5.49 -20.42 6.50
CA LEU A 98 -5.41 -19.37 7.50
C LEU A 98 -6.83 -18.86 7.84
N PRO A 99 -7.22 -18.81 9.12
CA PRO A 99 -8.54 -18.34 9.51
C PRO A 99 -8.70 -16.85 9.19
N VAL A 100 -9.74 -16.52 8.42
CA VAL A 100 -10.14 -15.13 8.17
C VAL A 100 -10.93 -14.62 9.37
N PRO A 101 -10.50 -13.56 10.08
CA PRO A 101 -11.20 -13.10 11.28
C PRO A 101 -12.62 -12.57 10.96
N ASN A 102 -13.62 -12.99 11.73
CA ASN A 102 -15.03 -12.52 11.58
C ASN A 102 -15.20 -11.00 11.77
N PHE A 103 -14.24 -10.29 12.36
CA PHE A 103 -14.26 -8.83 12.42
C PHE A 103 -14.12 -8.21 11.02
N VAL A 104 -13.39 -8.87 10.11
CA VAL A 104 -13.23 -8.42 8.72
C VAL A 104 -14.59 -8.42 8.03
N THR A 105 -15.42 -9.45 8.18
CA THR A 105 -16.72 -9.54 7.51
C THR A 105 -17.71 -8.44 7.90
N HIS A 106 -17.65 -7.90 9.13
CA HIS A 106 -18.55 -6.83 9.58
C HIS A 106 -18.01 -5.40 9.38
N ALA A 107 -16.70 -5.19 9.52
CA ALA A 107 -16.10 -3.85 9.36
C ALA A 107 -15.78 -3.50 7.89
N PHE A 108 -15.51 -4.51 7.06
CA PHE A 108 -15.07 -4.32 5.67
C PHE A 108 -16.06 -3.57 4.78
N PRO A 109 -17.40 -3.75 4.85
CA PRO A 109 -18.32 -3.03 3.97
C PRO A 109 -18.27 -1.51 4.11
N ILE A 110 -17.95 -1.01 5.32
CA ILE A 110 -17.89 0.42 5.64
C ILE A 110 -16.44 0.93 5.53
N ALA A 111 -15.47 0.17 6.05
CA ALA A 111 -14.07 0.58 6.05
C ALA A 111 -13.42 0.48 4.66
N ALA A 112 -13.87 -0.45 3.80
CA ALA A 112 -13.31 -0.64 2.46
C ALA A 112 -13.51 0.60 1.56
N PRO A 113 -14.72 1.16 1.36
CA PRO A 113 -14.89 2.33 0.49
C PRO A 113 -14.13 3.56 1.00
N VAL A 114 -14.12 3.80 2.32
CA VAL A 114 -13.36 4.90 2.92
C VAL A 114 -11.86 4.68 2.73
N GLY A 115 -11.37 3.47 2.99
CA GLY A 115 -9.98 3.10 2.77
C GLY A 115 -9.57 3.27 1.30
N LEU A 116 -10.44 2.89 0.36
CA LEU A 116 -10.21 3.01 -1.07
C LEU A 116 -10.13 4.48 -1.52
N LEU A 117 -10.96 5.36 -0.94
CA LEU A 117 -10.89 6.81 -1.18
C LEU A 117 -9.58 7.41 -0.66
N VAL A 118 -9.19 7.08 0.57
CA VAL A 118 -7.90 7.52 1.15
C VAL A 118 -6.75 7.02 0.29
N TYR A 119 -6.83 5.76 -0.14
CA TYR A 119 -5.83 5.13 -1.01
C TYR A 119 -5.74 5.84 -2.37
N TYR A 120 -6.88 6.13 -3.01
CA TYR A 120 -6.95 6.90 -4.25
C TYR A 120 -6.30 8.28 -4.10
N PHE A 121 -6.57 9.00 -3.00
CA PHE A 121 -5.96 10.31 -2.77
C PHE A 121 -4.46 10.23 -2.51
N ALA A 122 -3.98 9.21 -1.79
CA ALA A 122 -2.57 8.98 -1.59
C ALA A 122 -1.83 8.78 -2.93
N TRP A 123 -2.40 8.02 -3.86
CA TRP A 123 -1.84 7.86 -5.20
C TRP A 123 -1.93 9.13 -6.04
N LYS A 124 -3.11 9.77 -6.05
CA LYS A 124 -3.38 10.95 -6.87
C LYS A 124 -2.52 12.15 -6.48
N TYR A 125 -2.31 12.39 -5.18
CA TYR A 125 -1.61 13.57 -4.70
C TYR A 125 -0.16 13.27 -4.33
N LEU A 126 0.09 12.28 -3.46
CA LEU A 126 1.43 12.03 -2.93
C LEU A 126 2.32 11.33 -3.96
N VAL A 127 1.91 10.19 -4.50
CA VAL A 127 2.75 9.46 -5.48
C VAL A 127 2.90 10.26 -6.77
N SER A 128 1.83 10.92 -7.24
CA SER A 128 1.93 11.80 -8.39
C SER A 128 2.92 12.96 -8.17
N PHE A 129 2.94 13.54 -6.96
CA PHE A 129 3.90 14.57 -6.61
C PHE A 129 5.34 14.02 -6.61
N LEU A 130 5.56 12.85 -5.99
CA LEU A 130 6.89 12.22 -5.96
C LEU A 130 7.39 11.84 -7.37
N ASN A 131 6.49 11.36 -8.25
CA ASN A 131 6.83 11.09 -9.65
C ASN A 131 7.17 12.38 -10.42
N ARG A 132 6.53 13.51 -10.12
CA ARG A 132 6.88 14.83 -10.67
C ARG A 132 8.26 15.30 -10.20
N VAL A 133 8.55 15.17 -8.90
CA VAL A 133 9.87 15.49 -8.32
C VAL A 133 10.97 14.63 -8.95
N GLN A 134 10.64 13.38 -9.27
CA GLN A 134 11.52 12.47 -10.00
C GLN A 134 11.44 12.64 -11.52
N GLU A 135 10.86 13.72 -12.05
CA GLU A 135 10.79 14.01 -13.49
C GLU A 135 10.28 12.84 -14.37
N ILE A 136 9.44 11.97 -13.79
CA ILE A 136 8.87 10.80 -14.47
C ILE A 136 7.53 11.17 -15.11
N ALA A 137 6.81 12.11 -14.52
CA ALA A 137 5.45 12.48 -14.90
C ALA A 137 5.17 13.96 -14.78
#